data_AF-A0A1T5P331-F1
#
_entry.id   AF-A0A1T5P331-F1
#
_cell.length_a   1.000
_cell.length_b   1.000
_cell.length_c   1.000
_cell.angle_alpha   90.00
_cell.angle_beta   90.00
_cell.angle_gamma   90.00
#
_symmetry.space_group_name_H-M   'P 1'
#
loop_
_entity.id
_entity.type
_entity.pdbx_description
1 polymer ?
#
loop_
_entity_poly.entity_id
_entity_poly.type
_entity_poly.pdbx_seq_one_letter_code
_entity_poly.pdbx_strand_id
1 'polypeptide(L)'
;MKPVVPTLIIILCFAATRSFAQAKTADTTVKPPVQLKTVNIVRYNFFKDSAAFREEYSKEMTFRRPKWFEVYKITAVDINKLYRVTQFKKNKKKIAFKHMLLDKEQEMYVNSVYTPSLVNKVTRLDGDSLRLFMQYYRPEYSFIKNASDYDIYAEIKKYYGAFIKTRDSVPSQP
;
A
#
# COMPACT_ATOMS: atom_id res chain seq x y z
N MET A 1 -41.06 33.12 64.58
CA MET A 1 -40.92 31.66 64.47
C MET A 1 -42.18 31.00 65.00
N LYS A 2 -42.89 30.23 64.17
CA LYS A 2 -43.82 29.13 64.54
C LYS A 2 -44.21 28.38 63.24
N PRO A 3 -44.13 27.04 63.20
CA PRO A 3 -44.36 26.24 62.00
C PRO A 3 -45.78 25.68 61.94
N VAL A 4 -46.24 25.28 60.75
CA VAL A 4 -47.47 24.47 60.59
C VAL A 4 -47.16 23.28 59.67
N VAL A 5 -47.52 22.10 60.17
CA VAL A 5 -47.36 20.75 59.59
C VAL A 5 -48.73 20.31 58.99
N PRO A 6 -48.77 19.40 57.98
CA PRO A 6 -49.93 19.15 57.10
C PRO A 6 -50.69 17.84 57.43
N THR A 7 -51.53 17.35 56.49
CA THR A 7 -52.23 16.02 56.32
C THR A 7 -53.79 16.08 56.43
N LEU A 8 -54.69 15.31 55.77
CA LEU A 8 -54.75 14.01 55.04
C LEU A 8 -55.95 14.01 54.00
N ILE A 9 -55.89 13.39 52.78
CA ILE A 9 -56.35 12.04 52.26
C ILE A 9 -57.90 11.80 52.26
N ILE A 10 -58.62 11.32 51.20
CA ILE A 10 -58.96 9.91 50.76
C ILE A 10 -60.00 9.94 49.59
N ILE A 11 -59.74 9.42 48.35
CA ILE A 11 -60.07 8.11 47.67
C ILE A 11 -61.56 7.75 47.39
N LEU A 12 -61.92 7.49 46.11
CA LEU A 12 -62.83 6.41 45.59
C LEU A 12 -62.87 6.46 44.02
N CYS A 13 -62.39 5.53 43.17
CA CYS A 13 -62.75 4.14 42.80
C CYS A 13 -63.79 3.96 41.64
N PHE A 14 -63.42 3.07 40.69
CA PHE A 14 -64.20 2.28 39.70
C PHE A 14 -64.45 2.73 38.22
N ALA A 15 -63.85 1.91 37.32
CA ALA A 15 -64.33 1.33 36.06
C ALA A 15 -64.46 2.18 34.78
N ALA A 16 -63.70 1.83 33.73
CA ALA A 16 -64.23 1.35 32.44
C ALA A 16 -63.13 1.16 31.36
N THR A 17 -63.29 0.08 30.62
CA THR A 17 -62.59 -0.40 29.43
C THR A 17 -62.13 0.66 28.43
N ARG A 18 -60.86 0.60 27.99
CA ARG A 18 -60.49 0.76 26.57
C ARG A 18 -59.32 -0.17 26.23
N SER A 19 -59.65 -1.23 25.52
CA SER A 19 -58.68 -1.97 24.69
C SER A 19 -58.15 -0.99 23.65
N PHE A 20 -56.91 -0.52 23.83
CA PHE A 20 -56.14 0.05 22.74
C PHE A 20 -55.12 -1.01 22.34
N ALA A 21 -55.52 -1.80 21.34
CA ALA A 21 -54.58 -2.58 20.54
C ALA A 21 -53.57 -1.61 19.95
N GLN A 22 -52.35 -1.58 20.49
CA GLN A 22 -51.25 -0.90 19.86
C GLN A 22 -50.82 -1.74 18.66
N ALA A 23 -51.38 -1.43 17.49
CA ALA A 23 -50.85 -1.95 16.23
C ALA A 23 -49.40 -1.47 16.13
N LYS A 24 -48.44 -2.40 16.21
CA LYS A 24 -47.04 -2.11 15.86
C LYS A 24 -47.02 -1.65 14.41
N THR A 25 -46.90 -0.35 14.18
CA THR A 25 -46.47 0.17 12.88
C THR A 25 -45.08 -0.39 12.63
N ALA A 26 -44.92 -1.15 11.55
CA ALA A 26 -43.62 -1.63 11.11
C ALA A 26 -42.72 -0.40 10.87
N ASP A 27 -41.81 -0.17 11.80
CA ASP A 27 -40.84 0.92 11.75
C ASP A 27 -39.92 0.67 10.55
N THR A 28 -40.31 1.24 9.40
CA THR A 28 -39.52 1.19 8.18
C THR A 28 -38.46 2.27 8.33
N THR A 29 -37.45 1.99 9.15
CA THR A 29 -36.27 2.85 9.30
C THR A 29 -35.47 2.75 8.00
N VAL A 30 -35.83 3.56 7.00
CA VAL A 30 -35.09 3.73 5.75
C VAL A 30 -33.71 4.25 6.14
N LYS A 31 -32.67 3.40 6.03
CA LYS A 31 -31.29 3.85 6.23
C LYS A 31 -31.02 5.00 5.27
N PRO A 32 -30.49 6.15 5.74
CA PRO A 32 -30.21 7.27 4.86
C PRO A 32 -29.23 6.84 3.75
N PRO A 33 -29.35 7.42 2.55
CA PRO A 33 -28.47 7.07 1.44
C PRO A 33 -27.02 7.32 1.85
N VAL A 34 -26.18 6.30 1.68
CA VAL A 34 -24.75 6.37 2.00
C VAL A 34 -24.09 7.32 1.00
N GLN A 35 -23.62 8.47 1.47
CA GLN A 35 -22.81 9.38 0.67
C GLN A 35 -21.36 8.91 0.72
N LEU A 36 -20.80 8.62 -0.45
CA LEU A 36 -19.40 8.20 -0.56
C LEU A 36 -18.48 9.42 -0.44
N LYS A 37 -17.36 9.23 0.26
CA LYS A 37 -16.32 10.25 0.33
C LYS A 37 -15.73 10.49 -1.06
N THR A 38 -15.64 11.76 -1.48
CA THR A 38 -15.01 12.14 -2.75
C THR A 38 -13.54 11.71 -2.76
N VAL A 39 -13.12 11.09 -3.86
CA VAL A 39 -11.72 10.68 -4.08
C VAL A 39 -11.01 11.76 -4.88
N ASN A 40 -9.95 12.33 -4.32
CA ASN A 40 -9.13 13.32 -5.00
C ASN A 40 -8.01 12.61 -5.78
N ILE A 41 -7.97 12.80 -7.10
CA ILE A 41 -6.93 12.23 -7.96
C ILE A 41 -5.72 13.17 -7.95
N VAL A 42 -4.60 12.70 -7.42
CA VAL A 42 -3.32 13.43 -7.41
C VAL A 42 -2.42 12.94 -8.55
N ARG A 43 -1.54 13.81 -9.06
CA ARG A 43 -0.51 13.40 -10.02
C ARG A 43 0.56 12.56 -9.31
N TYR A 44 1.08 11.55 -10.02
CA TYR A 44 2.16 10.69 -9.53
C TYR A 44 3.41 11.50 -9.20
N ASN A 45 4.01 11.24 -8.03
CA ASN A 45 5.27 11.85 -7.63
C ASN A 45 6.09 10.83 -6.83
N PHE A 46 7.14 10.30 -7.45
CA PHE A 46 7.98 9.27 -6.86
C PHE A 46 8.53 9.64 -5.47
N PHE A 47 8.99 10.87 -5.25
CA PHE A 47 9.61 11.25 -3.98
C PHE A 47 8.61 11.24 -2.83
N LYS A 48 7.39 11.73 -3.06
CA LYS A 48 6.32 11.72 -2.06
C LYS A 48 5.83 10.30 -1.80
N ASP A 49 5.64 9.52 -2.86
CA ASP A 49 5.13 8.16 -2.78
C ASP A 49 6.16 7.23 -2.12
N SER A 50 7.46 7.42 -2.40
CA SER A 50 8.56 6.71 -1.74
C SER A 50 8.61 7.06 -0.25
N ALA A 51 8.50 8.34 0.13
CA ALA A 51 8.45 8.73 1.54
C ALA A 51 7.27 8.06 2.26
N ALA A 52 6.06 8.12 1.69
CA ALA A 52 4.87 7.46 2.25
C ALA A 52 5.04 5.93 2.33
N PHE A 53 5.65 5.31 1.31
CA PHE A 53 5.95 3.88 1.29
C PHE A 53 6.94 3.49 2.40
N ARG A 54 7.98 4.30 2.63
CA ARG A 54 8.94 4.12 3.72
C ARG A 54 8.27 4.23 5.10
N GLU A 55 7.30 5.13 5.25
CA GLU A 55 6.53 5.30 6.49
C GLU A 55 5.62 4.09 6.73
N GLU A 56 4.83 3.70 5.73
CA GLU A 56 3.88 2.58 5.78
C GLU A 56 4.57 1.26 6.15
N TYR A 57 5.71 0.97 5.51
CA TYR A 57 6.47 -0.27 5.71
C TYR A 57 7.70 -0.12 6.61
N SER A 58 7.75 0.95 7.41
CA SER A 58 8.89 1.28 8.28
C SER A 58 9.31 0.12 9.19
N LYS A 59 8.34 -0.56 9.80
CA LYS A 59 8.55 -1.71 10.68
C LYS A 59 9.23 -2.88 9.99
N GLU A 60 8.81 -3.20 8.77
CA GLU A 60 9.35 -4.31 7.99
C GLU A 60 10.70 -3.96 7.36
N MET A 61 10.91 -2.71 6.93
CA MET A 61 12.17 -2.25 6.38
C MET A 61 13.29 -2.16 7.42
N THR A 62 12.97 -1.72 8.63
CA THR A 62 13.91 -1.68 9.76
C THR A 62 14.16 -3.05 10.38
N PHE A 63 13.42 -4.08 9.96
CA PHE A 63 13.55 -5.41 10.52
C PHE A 63 15.00 -5.93 10.41
N ARG A 64 15.52 -6.36 11.55
CA ARG A 64 16.79 -7.07 11.68
C ARG A 64 16.60 -8.27 12.59
N ARG A 65 17.10 -9.43 12.14
CA ARG A 65 17.18 -10.61 12.99
C ARG A 65 18.27 -10.38 14.07
N PRO A 66 17.97 -10.59 15.37
CA PRO A 66 19.00 -10.55 16.39
C PRO A 66 20.08 -11.60 16.09
N LYS A 67 21.35 -11.27 16.34
CA LYS A 67 22.44 -12.23 16.18
C LYS A 67 22.55 -13.11 17.42
N TRP A 68 23.13 -14.31 17.27
CA TRP A 68 23.25 -15.27 18.37
C TRP A 68 24.01 -14.73 19.58
N PHE A 69 25.07 -13.93 19.36
CA PHE A 69 25.81 -13.31 20.45
C PHE A 69 24.98 -12.29 21.26
N GLU A 70 23.89 -11.75 20.72
CA GLU A 70 23.03 -10.80 21.44
C GLU A 70 22.12 -11.49 22.47
N VAL A 71 21.99 -12.81 22.36
CA VAL A 71 21.17 -13.67 23.22
C VAL A 71 21.90 -13.97 24.53
N TYR A 72 23.22 -14.14 24.48
CA TYR A 72 24.06 -14.38 25.65
C TYR A 72 24.56 -13.04 26.21
N LYS A 73 24.15 -12.70 27.44
CA LYS A 73 24.78 -11.65 28.24
C LYS A 73 25.71 -12.34 29.23
N ILE A 74 26.77 -11.64 29.65
CA ILE A 74 27.85 -12.15 30.53
C ILE A 74 27.31 -12.99 31.70
N THR A 75 26.17 -12.59 32.26
CA THR A 75 25.57 -13.22 33.44
C THR A 75 24.24 -13.94 33.18
N ALA A 76 23.63 -13.82 32.00
CA ALA A 76 22.29 -14.35 31.76
C ALA A 76 21.92 -14.50 30.26
N VAL A 77 20.98 -15.39 29.98
CA VAL A 77 20.37 -15.55 28.64
C VAL A 77 19.11 -14.69 28.52
N ASP A 78 19.04 -13.88 27.47
CA ASP A 78 17.85 -13.07 27.17
C ASP A 78 16.81 -13.92 26.41
N ILE A 79 15.82 -14.44 27.15
CA ILE A 79 14.78 -15.37 26.64
C ILE A 79 13.98 -14.72 25.49
N ASN A 80 13.72 -13.41 25.56
CA ASN A 80 12.98 -12.70 24.51
C ASN A 80 13.77 -12.69 23.19
N LYS A 81 15.08 -12.47 23.27
CA LYS A 81 15.95 -12.54 22.08
C LYS A 81 16.12 -13.98 21.61
N LEU A 82 16.24 -14.94 22.52
CA LEU A 82 16.30 -16.37 22.18
C LEU A 82 15.07 -16.78 21.34
N TYR A 83 13.86 -16.45 21.81
CA TYR A 83 12.63 -16.70 21.09
C TYR A 83 12.62 -16.05 19.69
N ARG A 84 13.16 -14.83 19.56
CA ARG A 84 13.24 -14.14 18.26
C ARG A 84 14.27 -14.77 17.33
N VAL A 85 15.42 -15.24 17.81
CA VAL A 85 16.44 -15.85 16.94
C VAL A 85 16.05 -17.23 16.44
N THR A 86 15.37 -18.03 17.27
CA THR A 86 14.98 -19.42 16.95
C THR A 86 13.86 -19.51 15.92
N GLN A 87 13.13 -18.42 15.67
CA GLN A 87 12.08 -18.36 14.65
C GLN A 87 12.61 -18.26 13.21
N PHE A 88 13.45 -19.21 12.79
CA PHE A 88 14.14 -19.19 11.50
C PHE A 88 13.19 -19.00 10.30
N LYS A 89 12.09 -19.76 10.24
CA LYS A 89 11.12 -19.68 9.14
C LYS A 89 10.44 -18.31 9.05
N LYS A 90 10.05 -17.72 10.19
CA LYS A 90 9.43 -16.39 10.24
C LYS A 90 10.44 -15.30 9.90
N ASN A 91 11.66 -15.39 10.43
CA ASN A 91 12.73 -14.45 10.14
C ASN A 91 13.12 -14.46 8.65
N LYS A 92 13.21 -15.64 8.02
CA LYS A 92 13.47 -15.78 6.58
C LYS A 92 12.40 -15.06 5.75
N LYS A 93 11.12 -15.24 6.09
CA LYS A 93 10.01 -14.54 5.43
C LYS A 93 10.10 -13.02 5.58
N LYS A 94 10.39 -12.51 6.79
CA LYS A 94 10.54 -11.07 7.03
C LYS A 94 11.73 -10.47 6.26
N ILE A 95 12.85 -11.18 6.18
CA ILE A 95 14.01 -10.75 5.39
C ILE A 95 13.65 -10.71 3.90
N ALA A 96 13.03 -11.77 3.38
CA ALA A 96 12.58 -11.81 1.98
C ALA A 96 11.59 -10.69 1.67
N PHE A 97 10.64 -10.42 2.58
CA PHE A 97 9.69 -9.32 2.44
C PHE A 97 10.39 -7.96 2.42
N LYS A 98 11.37 -7.74 3.30
CA LYS A 98 12.19 -6.53 3.28
C LYS A 98 12.91 -6.35 1.94
N HIS A 99 13.53 -7.41 1.40
CA HIS A 99 14.17 -7.34 0.07
C HIS A 99 13.17 -7.00 -1.02
N MET A 100 12.04 -7.70 -1.06
CA MET A 100 10.95 -7.41 -2.01
C MET A 100 10.48 -5.95 -1.93
N LEU A 101 10.37 -5.36 -0.74
CA LEU A 101 10.02 -3.95 -0.58
C LEU A 101 11.09 -3.00 -1.15
N LEU A 102 12.37 -3.32 -0.95
CA LEU A 102 13.47 -2.54 -1.52
C LEU A 102 13.49 -2.64 -3.04
N ASP A 103 13.31 -3.85 -3.59
CA ASP A 103 13.23 -4.08 -5.03
C ASP A 103 12.04 -3.31 -5.63
N LYS A 104 10.90 -3.31 -4.93
CA LYS A 104 9.71 -2.57 -5.34
C LYS A 104 9.95 -1.06 -5.43
N GLU A 105 10.63 -0.49 -4.44
CA GLU A 105 10.97 0.93 -4.44
C GLU A 105 11.94 1.27 -5.60
N GLN A 106 12.92 0.39 -5.87
CA GLN A 106 13.83 0.55 -7.01
C GLN A 106 13.07 0.50 -8.34
N GLU A 107 12.12 -0.42 -8.49
CA GLU A 107 11.24 -0.48 -9.66
C GLU A 107 10.44 0.80 -9.84
N MET A 108 9.87 1.33 -8.76
CA MET A 108 9.14 2.60 -8.78
C MET A 108 10.05 3.76 -9.23
N TYR A 109 11.29 3.80 -8.75
CA TYR A 109 12.26 4.83 -9.17
C TYR A 109 12.55 4.73 -10.67
N VAL A 110 12.86 3.52 -11.15
CA VAL A 110 13.10 3.29 -12.59
C VAL A 110 11.87 3.67 -13.42
N ASN A 111 10.65 3.34 -12.98
CA ASN A 111 9.42 3.71 -13.70
C ASN A 111 9.20 5.23 -13.74
N SER A 112 9.63 5.96 -12.69
CA SER A 112 9.50 7.41 -12.63
C SER A 112 10.37 8.13 -13.65
N VAL A 113 11.54 7.57 -13.96
CA VAL A 113 12.50 8.11 -14.93
C VAL A 113 12.22 7.55 -16.33
N TYR A 114 12.12 6.23 -16.45
CA TYR A 114 11.89 5.50 -17.68
C TYR A 114 10.41 5.46 -18.05
N THR A 115 9.88 6.62 -18.43
CA THR A 115 8.46 6.78 -18.77
C THR A 115 8.18 6.40 -20.23
N PRO A 116 6.95 5.95 -20.56
CA PRO A 116 6.58 5.65 -21.94
C PRO A 116 6.74 6.85 -22.88
N SER A 117 6.45 8.06 -22.39
CA SER A 117 6.61 9.31 -23.16
C SER A 117 8.07 9.60 -23.49
N LEU A 118 8.99 9.35 -22.55
CA LEU A 118 10.43 9.50 -22.78
C LEU A 118 10.89 8.54 -23.88
N VAL A 119 10.53 7.28 -23.77
CA VAL A 119 10.92 6.24 -24.71
C VAL A 119 10.36 6.53 -26.11
N ASN A 120 9.06 6.85 -26.18
CA ASN A 120 8.39 7.24 -27.41
C ASN A 120 9.09 8.41 -28.12
N LYS A 121 9.50 9.45 -27.37
CA LYS A 121 10.21 10.60 -27.93
C LYS A 121 11.52 10.20 -28.63
N VAL A 122 12.20 9.16 -28.15
CA VAL A 122 13.49 8.69 -28.68
C VAL A 122 13.31 7.71 -29.82
N THR A 123 12.44 6.72 -29.63
CA THR A 123 12.30 5.57 -30.54
C THR A 123 11.19 5.74 -31.56
N ARG A 124 10.24 6.65 -31.31
CA ARG A 124 9.01 6.84 -32.08
C ARG A 124 8.15 5.56 -32.17
N LEU A 125 8.30 4.65 -31.20
CA LEU A 125 7.46 3.47 -31.07
C LEU A 125 6.16 3.84 -30.38
N ASP A 126 5.04 3.32 -30.88
CA ASP A 126 3.70 3.56 -30.36
C ASP A 126 2.98 2.25 -30.03
N GLY A 127 1.96 2.35 -29.17
CA GLY A 127 1.05 1.25 -28.84
C GLY A 127 1.75 0.00 -28.30
N ASP A 128 1.46 -1.15 -28.93
CA ASP A 128 1.98 -2.45 -28.48
C ASP A 128 3.49 -2.59 -28.67
N SER A 129 4.06 -1.97 -29.72
CA SER A 129 5.50 -2.01 -29.98
C SER A 129 6.30 -1.32 -28.87
N LEU A 130 5.77 -0.19 -28.37
CA LEU A 130 6.35 0.53 -27.24
C LEU A 130 6.28 -0.30 -25.95
N ARG A 131 5.12 -0.92 -25.69
CA ARG A 131 4.93 -1.74 -24.48
C ARG A 131 5.88 -2.95 -24.48
N LEU A 132 6.01 -3.64 -25.61
CA LEU A 132 6.96 -4.74 -25.77
C LEU A 132 8.40 -4.26 -25.57
N PHE A 133 8.79 -3.17 -26.23
CA PHE A 133 10.12 -2.60 -26.06
C PHE A 133 10.44 -2.29 -24.59
N MET A 134 9.53 -1.61 -23.87
CA MET A 134 9.74 -1.28 -22.46
C MET A 134 9.77 -2.51 -21.54
N GLN A 135 9.05 -3.58 -21.89
CA GLN A 135 9.04 -4.83 -21.12
C GLN A 135 10.36 -5.59 -21.26
N TYR A 136 10.91 -5.67 -22.48
CA TYR A 136 12.15 -6.42 -22.75
C TYR A 136 13.42 -5.60 -22.51
N TYR A 137 13.39 -4.30 -22.76
CA TYR A 137 14.55 -3.41 -22.68
C TYR A 137 14.38 -2.41 -21.55
N ARG A 138 14.44 -2.92 -20.31
CA ARG A 138 14.40 -2.12 -19.09
C ARG A 138 15.81 -1.91 -18.55
N PRO A 139 16.27 -0.65 -18.35
CA PRO A 139 17.57 -0.38 -17.76
C PRO A 139 17.62 -0.77 -16.28
N GLU A 140 18.81 -1.14 -15.81
CA GLU A 140 19.03 -1.49 -14.40
C GLU A 140 18.92 -0.26 -13.49
N TYR A 141 18.46 -0.47 -12.25
CA TYR A 141 18.39 0.58 -11.23
C TYR A 141 19.74 1.27 -10.97
N SER A 142 20.83 0.50 -10.91
CA SER A 142 22.17 1.03 -10.66
C SER A 142 22.63 2.01 -11.75
N PHE A 143 22.29 1.73 -13.01
CA PHE A 143 22.54 2.62 -14.13
C PHE A 143 21.72 3.91 -14.01
N ILE A 144 20.40 3.80 -13.88
CA ILE A 144 19.50 4.97 -13.80
C ILE A 144 19.83 5.89 -12.62
N LYS A 145 20.32 5.33 -11.51
CA LYS A 145 20.71 6.12 -10.34
C LYS A 145 21.94 7.01 -10.60
N ASN A 146 22.87 6.56 -11.43
CA ASN A 146 24.14 7.25 -11.66
C ASN A 146 24.20 7.98 -13.02
N ALA A 147 23.27 7.67 -13.91
CA ALA A 147 23.21 8.20 -15.26
C ALA A 147 22.71 9.66 -15.29
N SER A 148 23.30 10.45 -16.19
CA SER A 148 22.71 11.71 -16.62
C SER A 148 21.53 11.45 -17.57
N ASP A 149 20.67 12.44 -17.76
CA ASP A 149 19.59 12.38 -18.75
C ASP A 149 20.11 11.95 -20.13
N TYR A 150 21.27 12.49 -20.54
CA TYR A 150 21.92 12.14 -21.80
C TYR A 150 22.28 10.65 -21.90
N ASP A 151 22.81 10.07 -20.83
CA ASP A 151 23.21 8.66 -20.81
C ASP A 151 21.98 7.76 -20.94
N ILE A 152 20.87 8.16 -20.31
CA ILE A 152 19.59 7.47 -20.44
C ILE A 152 19.11 7.52 -21.90
N TYR A 153 19.17 8.69 -22.55
CA TYR A 153 18.84 8.81 -23.97
C TYR A 153 19.72 7.92 -24.85
N ALA A 154 21.02 7.89 -24.59
CA ALA A 154 21.97 7.07 -25.35
C ALA A 154 21.70 5.57 -25.16
N GLU A 155 21.42 5.12 -23.94
CA GLU A 155 21.11 3.72 -23.65
C GLU A 155 19.80 3.28 -24.30
N ILE A 156 18.77 4.13 -24.31
CA ILE A 156 17.51 3.88 -25.02
C ILE A 156 17.76 3.68 -26.52
N LYS A 157 18.58 4.55 -27.13
CA LYS A 157 18.92 4.45 -28.55
C LYS A 157 19.67 3.17 -28.87
N LYS A 158 20.58 2.75 -27.99
CA LYS A 158 21.32 1.48 -28.09
C LYS A 158 20.36 0.28 -28.00
N TYR A 159 19.46 0.26 -27.02
CA TYR A 159 18.44 -0.79 -26.90
C TYR A 159 17.51 -0.83 -28.10
N TYR A 160 17.12 0.31 -28.63
CA TYR A 160 16.31 0.39 -29.83
C TYR A 160 17.02 -0.24 -31.04
N GLY A 161 18.31 0.03 -31.21
CA GLY A 161 19.12 -0.62 -32.25
C GLY A 161 19.17 -2.14 -32.10
N ALA A 162 19.22 -2.66 -30.87
CA ALA A 162 19.14 -4.10 -30.61
C ALA A 162 17.74 -4.67 -30.92
N PHE A 163 16.68 -3.96 -30.53
CA PHE A 163 15.30 -4.35 -30.76
C PHE A 163 14.98 -4.51 -32.25
N ILE A 164 15.40 -3.55 -33.09
CA ILE A 164 15.20 -3.61 -34.53
C ILE A 164 15.93 -4.80 -35.15
N LYS A 165 17.19 -5.05 -34.76
CA LYS A 165 17.95 -6.23 -35.21
C LYS A 165 17.23 -7.53 -34.88
N THR A 166 16.72 -7.67 -33.65
CA THR A 166 16.00 -8.87 -33.24
C THR A 166 14.69 -9.05 -34.00
N ARG A 167 13.93 -7.97 -34.22
CA ARG A 167 12.67 -7.99 -34.96
C ARG A 167 12.89 -8.43 -36.41
N ASP A 168 13.93 -7.90 -37.05
CA ASP A 168 14.21 -8.13 -38.46
C ASP A 168 14.91 -9.50 -38.70
N SER A 169 15.43 -10.14 -37.64
CA SER A 169 16.07 -11.47 -37.69
C SER A 169 15.10 -12.66 -37.62
N VAL A 170 13.80 -12.42 -37.40
CA VAL A 170 12.78 -13.47 -37.50
C VAL A 170 12.42 -13.65 -38.97
N PRO A 171 12.73 -14.78 -39.62
CA PRO A 171 12.29 -15.01 -40.99
C PRO A 171 10.76 -14.95 -41.03
N SER A 172 10.23 -14.16 -41.96
CA SER A 172 8.79 -14.14 -42.25
C SER A 172 8.35 -15.58 -42.47
N GLN A 173 7.53 -16.11 -41.56
CA GLN A 173 6.90 -17.41 -41.75
C GLN A 173 6.13 -17.34 -43.08
N PRO A 174 6.34 -18.31 -43.99
CA PRO A 174 5.69 -18.33 -45.30
C PRO A 174 4.17 -18.37 -45.21
#